data_AF-A0A5J4PBJ5-F1
#
_entry.id   AF-A0A5J4PBJ5-F1
#
_cell.length_a   1.000
_cell.length_b   1.000
_cell.length_c   1.000
_cell.angle_alpha   90.00
_cell.angle_beta   90.00
_cell.angle_gamma   90.00
#
_symmetry.space_group_name_H-M   'P 1'
#
loop_
_entity.id
_entity.type
_entity.pdbx_description
1 polymer ?
#
loop_
_entity_poly.entity_id
_entity_poly.type
_entity_poly.pdbx_seq_one_letter_code
_entity_poly.pdbx_strand_id
1 'polypeptide(L)'
;STDGETFTTLGDRYPIAPGTWIGGKVGIFSSSPNIVQGKGYADFDYFRLQSPPQKIDREALVTRNNVHVEAFDTLSSLSVGNGSFTFTVDATGLQTFPEMYASGVPLGTYSEWGWHSYPNPKSLKQEESWQNFDFRGRPELYAVQIPLPGRAHEASEWYRINPHRMHLGNVGLELTDTNGAQKGANAISNIRQMLDLWNGEIISDFTYN
;
A
#
# COMPACT_ATOMS: atom_id res chain seq x y z
N SER A 1 48.88 0.14 4.53
CA SER A 1 49.61 1.41 4.32
C SER A 1 50.43 1.67 5.57
N THR A 2 51.66 2.17 5.42
CA THR A 2 52.53 2.61 6.53
C THR A 2 52.82 4.12 6.48
N ASP A 3 52.34 4.81 5.44
CA ASP A 3 52.58 6.23 5.15
C ASP A 3 51.27 7.06 5.11
N GLY A 4 50.11 6.40 5.11
CA GLY A 4 48.80 7.06 4.98
C GLY A 4 48.45 7.50 3.56
N GLU A 5 49.36 7.31 2.58
CA GLU A 5 49.21 7.76 1.20
C GLU A 5 49.14 6.58 0.22
N THR A 6 49.99 5.56 0.42
CA THR A 6 50.08 4.40 -0.48
C THR A 6 49.32 3.22 0.12
N PHE A 7 48.31 2.73 -0.61
CA PHE A 7 47.47 1.62 -0.19
C PHE A 7 47.71 0.39 -1.06
N THR A 8 47.94 -0.76 -0.41
CA THR A 8 48.07 -2.07 -1.07
C THR A 8 46.88 -2.93 -0.67
N THR A 9 46.22 -3.55 -1.64
CA THR A 9 45.15 -4.51 -1.39
C THR A 9 45.72 -5.78 -0.75
N LEU A 10 45.07 -6.28 0.30
CA LEU A 10 45.44 -7.52 0.98
C LEU A 10 44.30 -8.55 0.86
N GLY A 11 44.67 -9.79 0.58
CA GLY A 11 43.74 -10.93 0.49
C GLY A 11 42.81 -10.89 -0.72
N ASP A 12 42.00 -11.94 -0.82
CA ASP A 12 40.97 -12.07 -1.85
C ASP A 12 39.73 -11.26 -1.49
N ARG A 13 38.95 -10.88 -2.51
CA ARG A 13 37.64 -10.25 -2.29
C ARG A 13 36.71 -11.22 -1.56
N TYR A 14 36.18 -10.79 -0.43
CA TYR A 14 35.14 -11.51 0.27
C TYR A 14 33.81 -11.40 -0.49
N PRO A 15 33.17 -12.51 -0.89
CA PRO A 15 31.87 -12.47 -1.56
C PRO A 15 30.78 -12.11 -0.55
N ILE A 16 30.03 -11.04 -0.83
CA ILE A 16 28.90 -10.63 0.00
C ILE A 16 27.67 -11.43 -0.44
N ALA A 17 27.03 -12.14 0.49
CA ALA A 17 25.77 -12.86 0.27
C ALA A 17 24.61 -12.17 1.02
N PRO A 18 23.39 -12.13 0.44
CA PRO A 18 22.21 -11.59 1.11
C PRO A 18 21.87 -12.37 2.39
N GLY A 19 21.67 -11.66 3.51
CA GLY A 19 21.13 -12.22 4.75
C GLY A 19 19.67 -11.80 4.97
N THR A 20 18.97 -12.47 5.89
CA THR A 20 17.51 -12.32 6.06
C THR A 20 17.08 -11.12 6.90
N TRP A 21 17.91 -10.64 7.84
CA TRP A 21 17.45 -9.68 8.87
C TRP A 21 18.40 -8.54 9.25
N ILE A 22 19.69 -8.62 8.91
CA ILE A 22 20.67 -7.57 9.24
C ILE A 22 21.59 -7.39 8.02
N GLY A 23 21.74 -6.15 7.54
CA GLY A 23 22.65 -5.80 6.46
C GLY A 23 24.13 -5.87 6.87
N GLY A 24 25.03 -5.79 5.89
CA GLY A 24 26.47 -5.76 6.15
C GLY A 24 26.88 -4.61 7.08
N LYS A 25 27.79 -4.89 8.02
CA LYS A 25 28.36 -3.90 8.93
C LYS A 25 29.87 -3.81 8.72
N VAL A 26 30.41 -2.61 8.86
CA VAL A 26 31.85 -2.36 8.88
C VAL A 26 32.22 -1.82 10.26
N GLY A 27 33.37 -2.23 10.79
CA GLY A 27 33.82 -1.81 12.11
C GLY A 27 35.29 -2.14 12.35
N ILE A 28 35.85 -1.47 13.36
CA ILE A 28 37.19 -1.72 13.89
C ILE A 28 37.04 -2.55 15.16
N PHE A 29 37.88 -3.58 15.34
CA PHE A 29 37.92 -4.39 16.55
C PHE A 29 39.35 -4.57 17.05
N SER A 30 39.51 -4.70 18.36
CA SER A 30 40.75 -5.10 19.03
C SER A 30 40.46 -6.33 19.87
N SER A 31 41.15 -7.43 19.60
CA SER A 31 40.95 -8.71 20.29
C SER A 31 42.28 -9.31 20.73
N SER A 32 42.28 -9.96 21.89
CA SER A 32 43.42 -10.71 22.42
C SER A 32 43.02 -12.17 22.59
N PRO A 33 43.27 -13.03 21.57
CA PRO A 33 42.73 -14.39 21.55
C PRO A 33 43.42 -15.35 22.53
N ASN A 34 44.57 -14.99 23.10
CA ASN A 34 45.37 -15.82 24.00
C ASN A 34 45.64 -15.09 25.33
N ILE A 35 44.60 -14.93 26.16
CA ILE A 35 44.68 -14.17 27.42
C ILE A 35 45.69 -14.80 28.38
N VAL A 36 46.93 -14.32 28.33
CA VAL A 36 47.78 -14.16 29.51
C VAL A 36 47.50 -12.75 30.00
N GLN A 37 47.19 -12.56 31.29
CA GLN A 37 46.91 -11.26 31.92
C GLN A 37 47.72 -10.11 31.27
N GLY A 38 47.06 -9.26 30.48
CA GLY A 38 47.73 -8.25 29.66
C GLY A 38 46.90 -6.98 29.50
N LYS A 39 47.57 -5.83 29.49
CA LYS A 39 46.97 -4.49 29.39
C LYS A 39 46.99 -3.93 27.96
N GLY A 40 46.86 -4.79 26.95
CA GLY A 40 46.92 -4.36 25.55
C GLY A 40 45.79 -3.38 25.20
N TYR A 41 46.12 -2.28 24.54
CA TYR A 41 45.16 -1.33 23.98
C TYR A 41 45.54 -1.01 22.52
N ALA A 42 44.55 -0.62 21.73
CA ALA A 42 44.73 -0.09 20.39
C ALA A 42 44.13 1.32 20.36
N ASP A 43 44.84 2.25 19.75
CA ASP A 43 44.41 3.64 19.60
C ASP A 43 44.15 3.93 18.12
N PHE A 44 42.99 4.52 17.83
CA PHE A 44 42.51 4.75 16.46
C PHE A 44 42.23 6.23 16.27
N ASP A 45 43.02 6.87 15.43
CA ASP A 45 42.93 8.32 15.19
C ASP A 45 41.65 8.71 14.42
N TYR A 46 41.27 7.96 13.39
CA TYR A 46 40.02 8.21 12.65
C TYR A 46 39.41 6.96 12.01
N PHE A 47 38.09 7.02 11.80
CA PHE A 47 37.34 6.09 10.97
C PHE A 47 36.65 6.85 9.84
N ARG A 48 36.97 6.53 8.59
CA ARG A 48 36.42 7.20 7.40
C ARG A 48 35.54 6.23 6.61
N LEU A 49 34.26 6.59 6.45
CA LEU A 49 33.33 5.95 5.53
C LEU A 49 33.12 6.88 4.32
N GLN A 50 33.28 6.35 3.11
CA GLN A 50 32.96 7.05 1.88
C GLN A 50 31.90 6.25 1.12
N SER A 51 30.81 6.92 0.71
CA SER A 51 29.81 6.29 -0.14
C SER A 51 30.43 5.92 -1.50
N PRO A 52 30.12 4.74 -2.07
CA PRO A 52 30.50 4.45 -3.44
C PRO A 52 29.80 5.44 -4.42
N PRO A 53 30.39 5.76 -5.59
CA PRO A 53 29.66 6.45 -6.66
C PRO A 53 28.67 5.43 -7.27
N GLN A 54 27.44 5.71 -7.70
CA GLN A 54 26.69 6.91 -8.08
C GLN A 54 25.38 6.94 -7.26
N LYS A 55 24.90 8.13 -6.87
CA LYS A 55 23.62 8.30 -6.17
C LYS A 55 22.49 7.67 -7.01
N ILE A 56 21.62 6.85 -6.40
CA ILE A 56 20.46 6.29 -7.09
C ILE A 56 19.61 7.44 -7.64
N ASP A 57 19.38 7.43 -8.94
CA ASP A 57 18.35 8.25 -9.56
C ASP A 57 16.99 7.68 -9.17
N ARG A 58 16.41 8.27 -8.12
CA ARG A 58 15.13 7.80 -7.56
C ARG A 58 13.96 8.13 -8.46
N GLU A 59 14.03 9.24 -9.18
CA GLU A 59 12.97 9.64 -10.11
C GLU A 59 12.91 8.64 -11.26
N ALA A 60 14.04 8.40 -11.94
CA ALA A 60 14.09 7.38 -13.00
C ALA A 60 13.69 5.97 -12.50
N LEU A 61 14.06 5.62 -11.26
CA LEU A 61 13.69 4.35 -10.64
C LEU A 61 12.17 4.25 -10.37
N VAL A 62 11.52 5.33 -9.94
CA VAL A 62 10.08 5.35 -9.68
C VAL A 62 9.30 5.40 -11.00
N THR A 63 9.66 6.33 -11.89
CA THR A 63 8.96 6.56 -13.16
C THR A 63 8.93 5.32 -14.06
N ARG A 64 9.98 4.49 -14.09
CA ARG A 64 9.97 3.25 -14.89
C ARG A 64 8.91 2.23 -14.44
N ASN A 65 8.34 2.41 -13.25
CA ASN A 65 7.30 1.55 -12.68
C ASN A 65 5.92 2.23 -12.68
N ASN A 66 5.76 3.38 -13.35
CA ASN A 66 4.45 3.98 -13.52
C ASN A 66 3.48 2.95 -14.12
N VAL A 67 2.27 2.93 -13.57
CA VAL A 67 1.24 1.98 -14.01
C VAL A 67 0.58 2.54 -15.25
N HIS A 68 0.45 1.73 -16.29
CA HIS A 68 -0.20 2.10 -17.55
C HIS A 68 -1.44 1.25 -17.80
N VAL A 69 -2.53 1.89 -18.19
CA VAL A 69 -3.81 1.26 -18.54
C VAL A 69 -4.21 1.74 -19.94
N GLU A 70 -4.39 0.79 -20.87
CA GLU A 70 -4.62 1.08 -22.30
C GLU A 70 -6.03 0.69 -22.79
N ALA A 71 -6.85 0.12 -21.90
CA ALA A 71 -8.21 -0.31 -22.18
C ALA A 71 -9.06 -0.28 -20.91
N PHE A 72 -10.37 -0.33 -21.04
CA PHE A 72 -11.22 -0.65 -19.89
C PHE A 72 -10.90 -2.06 -19.39
N ASP A 73 -10.55 -2.14 -18.12
CA ASP A 73 -10.34 -3.40 -17.41
C ASP A 73 -10.91 -3.22 -16.01
N THR A 74 -11.93 -4.02 -15.69
CA THR A 74 -12.67 -3.93 -14.44
C THR A 74 -11.82 -4.24 -13.21
N LEU A 75 -10.62 -4.81 -13.40
CA LEU A 75 -9.67 -5.13 -12.33
C LEU A 75 -8.51 -4.12 -12.24
N SER A 76 -8.41 -3.18 -13.18
CA SER A 76 -7.30 -2.23 -13.29
C SER A 76 -7.78 -0.78 -13.12
N SER A 77 -8.63 -0.51 -12.13
CA SER A 77 -8.93 0.88 -11.73
C SER A 77 -7.75 1.49 -10.96
N LEU A 78 -7.55 2.80 -11.14
CA LEU A 78 -6.45 3.53 -10.50
C LEU A 78 -7.00 4.44 -9.40
N SER A 79 -6.23 4.62 -8.33
CA SER A 79 -6.62 5.47 -7.20
C SER A 79 -5.58 6.53 -6.92
N VAL A 80 -6.05 7.74 -6.60
CA VAL A 80 -5.24 8.82 -6.03
C VAL A 80 -5.83 9.25 -4.70
N GLY A 81 -4.97 9.74 -3.80
CA GLY A 81 -5.40 10.18 -2.50
C GLY A 81 -4.31 10.93 -1.75
N ASN A 82 -4.71 11.62 -0.69
CA ASN A 82 -3.84 12.47 0.11
C ASN A 82 -3.74 12.00 1.58
N GLY A 83 -4.06 10.72 1.83
CA GLY A 83 -4.12 10.14 3.18
C GLY A 83 -5.49 10.28 3.85
N SER A 84 -6.19 11.40 3.63
CA SER A 84 -7.51 11.69 4.23
C SER A 84 -8.67 11.55 3.24
N PHE A 85 -8.39 11.51 1.94
CA PHE A 85 -9.34 11.38 0.84
C PHE A 85 -8.78 10.46 -0.23
N THR A 86 -9.64 9.70 -0.90
CA THR A 86 -9.27 8.81 -1.99
C THR A 86 -10.33 8.83 -3.08
N PHE A 87 -9.87 8.84 -4.32
CA PHE A 87 -10.68 8.86 -5.53
C PHE A 87 -10.17 7.79 -6.49
N THR A 88 -11.00 6.78 -6.73
CA THR A 88 -10.71 5.67 -7.66
C THR A 88 -11.44 5.90 -8.97
N VAL A 89 -10.73 5.78 -10.09
CA VAL A 89 -11.19 6.17 -11.43
C VAL A 89 -11.13 5.01 -12.41
N ASP A 90 -11.99 5.06 -13.42
CA ASP A 90 -11.87 4.22 -14.62
C ASP A 90 -10.88 4.84 -15.62
N ALA A 91 -10.75 4.21 -16.79
CA ALA A 91 -9.87 4.62 -17.88
C ALA A 91 -10.13 6.03 -18.45
N THR A 92 -11.23 6.71 -18.07
CA THR A 92 -11.49 8.12 -18.41
C THR A 92 -10.79 9.10 -17.46
N GLY A 93 -10.19 8.61 -16.37
CA GLY A 93 -9.62 9.44 -15.30
C GLY A 93 -10.65 10.00 -14.32
N LEU A 94 -11.91 9.58 -14.45
CA LEU A 94 -13.03 9.90 -13.58
C LEU A 94 -13.86 8.64 -13.28
N GLN A 95 -15.02 8.80 -12.66
CA GLN A 95 -15.94 7.71 -12.33
C GLN A 95 -17.10 7.68 -13.33
N THR A 96 -16.77 7.62 -14.62
CA THR A 96 -17.71 7.75 -15.73
C THR A 96 -18.56 6.50 -15.93
N PHE A 97 -18.01 5.30 -15.71
CA PHE A 97 -18.69 4.02 -15.90
C PHE A 97 -18.66 3.13 -14.64
N PRO A 98 -19.18 3.58 -13.48
CA PRO A 98 -19.07 2.84 -12.23
C PRO A 98 -19.74 1.46 -12.27
N GLU A 99 -20.84 1.30 -13.01
CA GLU A 99 -21.56 0.03 -13.16
C GLU A 99 -20.71 -1.05 -13.83
N MET A 100 -19.82 -0.66 -14.76
CA MET A 100 -18.91 -1.59 -15.43
C MET A 100 -17.95 -2.24 -14.43
N TYR A 101 -17.56 -1.53 -13.37
CA TYR A 101 -16.60 -1.97 -12.37
C TYR A 101 -17.26 -2.63 -11.15
N ALA A 102 -18.59 -2.66 -11.08
CA ALA A 102 -19.33 -3.11 -9.89
C ALA A 102 -19.01 -4.56 -9.46
N SER A 103 -18.68 -5.44 -10.39
CA SER A 103 -18.26 -6.83 -10.12
C SER A 103 -16.74 -7.04 -10.11
N GLY A 104 -15.96 -5.99 -10.34
CA GLY A 104 -14.50 -5.99 -10.32
C GLY A 104 -13.94 -5.21 -9.14
N VAL A 105 -13.02 -4.27 -9.41
CA VAL A 105 -12.55 -3.28 -8.44
C VAL A 105 -13.43 -2.03 -8.56
N PRO A 106 -14.43 -1.84 -7.69
CA PRO A 106 -15.42 -0.78 -7.85
C PRO A 106 -14.79 0.61 -7.73
N LEU A 107 -15.35 1.54 -8.49
CA LEU A 107 -14.99 2.94 -8.40
C LEU A 107 -15.57 3.56 -7.13
N GLY A 108 -14.84 4.49 -6.53
CA GLY A 108 -15.23 4.99 -5.22
C GLY A 108 -14.56 6.29 -4.81
N THR A 109 -15.35 7.15 -4.16
CA THR A 109 -14.88 8.34 -3.46
C THR A 109 -15.06 8.14 -1.96
N TYR A 110 -13.97 8.13 -1.21
CA TYR A 110 -13.98 7.90 0.23
C TYR A 110 -13.10 8.90 0.96
N SER A 111 -13.38 9.13 2.24
CA SER A 111 -12.56 9.94 3.11
C SER A 111 -12.40 9.30 4.48
N GLU A 112 -11.47 9.81 5.27
CA GLU A 112 -11.28 9.39 6.66
C GLU A 112 -12.43 9.84 7.58
N TRP A 113 -13.22 10.83 7.16
CA TRP A 113 -14.31 11.43 7.95
C TRP A 113 -15.70 10.97 7.52
N GLY A 114 -15.86 10.44 6.30
CA GLY A 114 -17.13 9.97 5.76
C GLY A 114 -17.52 8.61 6.32
N TRP A 115 -18.22 8.60 7.45
CA TRP A 115 -18.71 7.37 8.09
C TRP A 115 -20.24 7.35 8.15
N HIS A 116 -20.80 6.14 8.06
CA HIS A 116 -22.22 5.89 8.26
C HIS A 116 -22.43 4.68 9.19
N SER A 117 -23.56 4.69 9.87
CA SER A 117 -24.09 3.55 10.61
C SER A 117 -25.57 3.42 10.32
N TYR A 118 -26.02 2.22 9.99
CA TYR A 118 -27.45 1.94 9.96
C TYR A 118 -28.07 2.10 11.36
N PRO A 119 -29.35 2.48 11.49
CA PRO A 119 -30.02 2.52 12.79
C PRO A 119 -29.96 1.17 13.52
N ASN A 120 -29.95 1.19 14.86
CA ASN A 120 -30.05 0.01 15.72
C ASN A 120 -31.40 -0.02 16.48
N PRO A 121 -32.54 -0.23 15.80
CA PRO A 121 -33.87 -0.14 16.43
C PRO A 121 -34.15 -1.26 17.43
N LYS A 122 -33.42 -2.38 17.35
CA LYS A 122 -33.57 -3.53 18.25
C LYS A 122 -32.68 -3.43 19.50
N SER A 123 -31.95 -2.32 19.65
CA SER A 123 -30.98 -2.09 20.73
C SER A 123 -30.04 -3.29 20.92
N LEU A 124 -29.56 -3.82 19.79
CA LEU A 124 -28.59 -4.92 19.76
C LEU A 124 -27.33 -4.48 20.50
N LYS A 125 -26.70 -5.41 21.21
CA LYS A 125 -25.46 -5.15 21.93
C LYS A 125 -24.33 -6.02 21.40
N GLN A 126 -23.12 -5.50 21.47
CA GLN A 126 -21.96 -6.19 20.92
C GLN A 126 -21.72 -7.53 21.64
N GLU A 127 -22.02 -7.60 22.94
CA GLU A 127 -21.88 -8.80 23.77
C GLU A 127 -22.75 -9.96 23.28
N GLU A 128 -23.85 -9.66 22.58
CA GLU A 128 -24.74 -10.67 22.00
C GLU A 128 -24.09 -11.41 20.83
N SER A 129 -22.97 -10.90 20.29
CA SER A 129 -22.15 -11.56 19.27
C SER A 129 -20.97 -12.37 19.84
N TRP A 130 -20.75 -12.34 21.16
CA TRP A 130 -19.56 -12.92 21.75
C TRP A 130 -19.71 -14.43 22.02
N GLN A 131 -18.63 -15.17 21.80
CA GLN A 131 -18.51 -16.58 22.15
C GLN A 131 -17.22 -16.85 22.93
N ASN A 132 -17.29 -17.81 23.85
CA ASN A 132 -16.11 -18.26 24.58
C ASN A 132 -15.28 -19.22 23.72
N PHE A 133 -13.99 -18.97 23.68
CA PHE A 133 -12.99 -19.90 23.16
C PHE A 133 -12.01 -20.27 24.28
N ASP A 134 -11.62 -21.53 24.33
CA ASP A 134 -10.54 -21.95 25.23
C ASP A 134 -9.21 -21.70 24.54
N PHE A 135 -8.57 -20.61 24.94
CA PHE A 135 -7.18 -20.37 24.65
C PHE A 135 -6.37 -20.57 25.93
N ARG A 136 -5.44 -21.54 25.89
CA ARG A 136 -4.46 -21.77 26.97
C ARG A 136 -5.11 -22.16 28.31
N GLY A 137 -6.21 -22.90 28.28
CA GLY A 137 -6.89 -23.42 29.48
C GLY A 137 -7.73 -22.38 30.20
N ARG A 138 -8.14 -21.31 29.51
CA ARG A 138 -8.99 -20.25 30.06
C ARG A 138 -10.05 -19.85 29.04
N PRO A 139 -11.32 -19.67 29.46
CA PRO A 139 -12.35 -19.13 28.58
C PRO A 139 -12.07 -17.64 28.30
N GLU A 140 -12.02 -17.28 27.03
CA GLU A 140 -11.87 -15.92 26.54
C GLU A 140 -13.00 -15.58 25.56
N LEU A 141 -13.58 -14.39 25.70
CA LEU A 141 -14.68 -13.93 24.84
C LEU A 141 -14.15 -13.25 23.58
N TYR A 142 -14.67 -13.66 22.42
CA TYR A 142 -14.40 -13.03 21.13
C TYR A 142 -15.70 -12.71 20.43
N ALA A 143 -15.76 -11.55 19.76
CA ALA A 143 -16.83 -11.24 18.82
C ALA A 143 -16.72 -12.16 17.60
N VAL A 144 -17.79 -12.88 17.29
CA VAL A 144 -17.84 -13.79 16.16
C VAL A 144 -19.03 -13.51 15.27
N GLN A 145 -18.89 -13.84 14.00
CA GLN A 145 -20.03 -13.90 13.09
C GLN A 145 -20.81 -15.18 13.39
N ILE A 146 -22.07 -15.04 13.82
CA ILE A 146 -22.89 -16.17 14.25
C ILE A 146 -23.69 -16.63 13.04
N PRO A 147 -23.54 -17.86 12.52
CA PRO A 147 -24.22 -18.29 11.30
C PRO A 147 -25.70 -18.64 11.51
N LEU A 148 -26.07 -19.06 12.72
CA LEU A 148 -27.44 -19.50 13.02
C LEU A 148 -28.36 -18.30 13.22
N PRO A 149 -29.55 -18.27 12.57
CA PRO A 149 -30.50 -17.16 12.73
C PRO A 149 -30.90 -16.93 14.19
N GLY A 150 -31.10 -15.65 14.54
CA GLY A 150 -31.52 -15.23 15.88
C GLY A 150 -30.92 -13.89 16.29
N ARG A 151 -31.24 -13.44 17.50
CA ARG A 151 -30.80 -12.13 18.00
C ARG A 151 -29.27 -11.97 18.02
N ALA A 152 -28.57 -13.04 18.36
CA ALA A 152 -27.11 -13.08 18.37
C ALA A 152 -26.52 -12.91 16.95
N HIS A 153 -27.13 -13.54 15.94
CA HIS A 153 -26.78 -13.34 14.52
C HIS A 153 -27.04 -11.91 14.07
N GLU A 154 -28.22 -11.36 14.39
CA GLU A 154 -28.55 -9.97 14.07
C GLU A 154 -27.54 -8.99 14.68
N ALA A 155 -27.16 -9.19 15.94
CA ALA A 155 -26.12 -8.40 16.60
C ALA A 155 -24.78 -8.54 15.88
N SER A 156 -24.36 -9.77 15.57
CA SER A 156 -23.09 -10.01 14.88
C SER A 156 -23.04 -9.35 13.50
N GLU A 157 -24.12 -9.44 12.71
CA GLU A 157 -24.19 -8.79 11.39
C GLU A 157 -24.21 -7.27 11.49
N TRP A 158 -24.98 -6.71 12.42
CA TRP A 158 -25.08 -5.27 12.58
C TRP A 158 -23.74 -4.64 12.97
N TYR A 159 -23.02 -5.21 13.95
CA TYR A 159 -21.71 -4.71 14.37
C TYR A 159 -20.59 -5.03 13.37
N ARG A 160 -20.76 -6.04 12.51
CA ARG A 160 -19.82 -6.33 11.42
C ARG A 160 -19.82 -5.25 10.34
N ILE A 161 -20.97 -4.65 10.07
CA ILE A 161 -21.12 -3.64 9.02
C ILE A 161 -21.16 -2.21 9.55
N ASN A 162 -21.18 -1.97 10.87
CA ASN A 162 -21.29 -0.62 11.44
C ASN A 162 -20.21 -0.34 12.50
N PRO A 163 -19.63 0.87 12.52
CA PRO A 163 -19.69 1.89 11.47
C PRO A 163 -18.95 1.43 10.21
N HIS A 164 -19.38 1.88 9.03
CA HIS A 164 -18.68 1.66 7.77
C HIS A 164 -18.37 2.98 7.07
N ARG A 165 -17.36 2.97 6.19
CA ARG A 165 -17.04 4.13 5.35
C ARG A 165 -18.18 4.36 4.36
N MET A 166 -18.66 5.60 4.32
CA MET A 166 -19.69 6.03 3.40
C MET A 166 -19.06 6.39 2.05
N HIS A 167 -19.63 5.87 0.98
CA HIS A 167 -19.28 6.31 -0.37
C HIS A 167 -19.80 7.74 -0.58
N LEU A 168 -18.92 8.69 -0.91
CA LEU A 168 -19.24 10.11 -0.99
C LEU A 168 -19.91 10.54 -2.30
N GLY A 169 -20.07 9.60 -3.24
CA GLY A 169 -20.71 9.81 -4.53
C GLY A 169 -19.74 9.65 -5.70
N ASN A 170 -20.32 9.64 -6.90
CA ASN A 170 -19.57 9.51 -8.15
C ASN A 170 -19.42 10.85 -8.85
N VAL A 171 -18.22 11.12 -9.37
CA VAL A 171 -17.95 12.25 -10.27
C VAL A 171 -17.42 11.69 -11.58
N GLY A 172 -18.20 11.83 -12.65
CA GLY A 172 -17.95 11.25 -13.95
C GLY A 172 -18.36 12.19 -15.08
N LEU A 173 -18.00 11.82 -16.31
CA LEU A 173 -18.45 12.53 -17.50
C LEU A 173 -19.84 12.05 -17.90
N GLU A 174 -20.71 12.98 -18.30
CA GLU A 174 -21.92 12.64 -19.03
C GLU A 174 -21.61 12.70 -20.53
N LEU A 175 -21.58 11.52 -21.17
CA LEU A 175 -21.15 11.39 -22.56
C LEU A 175 -22.37 11.17 -23.46
N THR A 176 -22.72 12.20 -24.22
CA THR A 176 -23.83 12.20 -25.18
C THR A 176 -23.35 12.41 -26.59
N ASP A 177 -24.06 11.87 -27.57
CA ASP A 177 -23.84 12.23 -28.97
C ASP A 177 -24.48 13.58 -29.33
N THR A 178 -24.29 14.02 -30.57
CA THR A 178 -24.86 15.29 -31.07
C THR A 178 -26.38 15.34 -31.03
N ASN A 179 -27.05 14.19 -30.90
CA ASN A 179 -28.50 14.08 -30.78
C ASN A 179 -28.95 13.96 -29.31
N GLY A 180 -28.01 14.05 -28.36
CA GLY A 180 -28.26 13.93 -26.92
C GLY A 180 -28.42 12.49 -26.42
N ALA A 181 -28.14 11.47 -27.25
CA ALA A 181 -28.24 10.08 -26.81
C ALA A 181 -26.98 9.69 -26.03
N GLN A 182 -27.19 9.10 -24.85
CA GLN A 182 -26.10 8.61 -23.99
C GLN A 182 -25.27 7.54 -24.70
N LYS A 183 -23.96 7.64 -24.60
CA LYS A 183 -23.02 6.66 -25.13
C LYS A 183 -22.34 5.92 -23.98
N GLY A 184 -22.25 4.60 -24.11
CA GLY A 184 -21.53 3.76 -23.17
C GLY A 184 -20.02 3.79 -23.42
N ALA A 185 -19.30 2.99 -22.65
CA ALA A 185 -17.84 2.84 -22.75
C ALA A 185 -17.34 2.44 -24.15
N ASN A 186 -18.20 1.84 -24.99
CA ASN A 186 -17.88 1.49 -26.37
C ASN A 186 -17.63 2.69 -27.29
N ALA A 187 -18.02 3.90 -26.90
CA ALA A 187 -17.70 5.13 -27.62
C ALA A 187 -16.30 5.68 -27.30
N ILE A 188 -15.61 5.10 -26.31
CA ILE A 188 -14.28 5.54 -25.89
C ILE A 188 -13.23 4.60 -26.49
N SER A 189 -12.17 5.17 -27.04
CA SER A 189 -11.08 4.46 -27.71
C SER A 189 -9.74 5.17 -27.52
N ASN A 190 -8.64 4.56 -27.98
CA ASN A 190 -7.28 5.12 -27.87
C ASN A 190 -6.92 5.55 -26.43
N ILE A 191 -7.31 4.72 -25.46
CA ILE A 191 -7.08 4.96 -24.03
C ILE A 191 -5.59 4.89 -23.75
N ARG A 192 -5.08 5.93 -23.09
CA ARG A 192 -3.74 5.99 -22.52
C ARG A 192 -3.86 6.63 -21.15
N GLN A 193 -3.93 5.79 -20.13
CA GLN A 193 -3.96 6.24 -18.75
C GLN A 193 -2.67 5.84 -18.04
N MET A 194 -2.15 6.72 -17.19
CA MET A 194 -0.95 6.50 -16.40
C MET A 194 -1.15 6.97 -14.96
N LEU A 195 -0.74 6.16 -13.99
CA LEU A 195 -0.47 6.62 -12.62
C LEU A 195 1.00 7.05 -12.53
N ASP A 196 1.23 8.35 -12.44
CA ASP A 196 2.54 8.91 -12.13
C ASP A 196 2.82 8.73 -10.63
N LEU A 197 3.70 7.77 -10.32
CA LEU A 197 4.05 7.43 -8.95
C LEU A 197 4.95 8.47 -8.29
N TRP A 198 5.65 9.30 -9.07
CA TRP A 198 6.55 10.33 -8.55
C TRP A 198 5.75 11.56 -8.10
N ASN A 199 4.81 12.00 -8.93
CA ASN A 199 3.98 13.18 -8.66
C ASN A 199 2.68 12.86 -7.92
N GLY A 200 2.25 11.59 -7.90
CA GLY A 200 1.00 11.15 -7.26
C GLY A 200 -0.25 11.58 -8.03
N GLU A 201 -0.18 11.57 -9.36
CA GLU A 201 -1.26 12.00 -10.26
C GLU A 201 -1.68 10.89 -11.23
N ILE A 202 -2.95 10.92 -11.64
CA ILE A 202 -3.44 10.09 -12.74
C ILE A 202 -3.66 10.98 -13.95
N ILE A 203 -3.02 10.63 -15.06
CA ILE A 203 -3.15 11.30 -16.35
C ILE A 203 -3.91 10.35 -17.26
N SER A 204 -5.00 10.83 -17.88
CA SER A 204 -5.87 10.02 -18.72
C SER A 204 -6.16 10.73 -20.03
N ASP A 205 -5.73 10.12 -21.13
CA ASP A 205 -6.03 10.55 -22.49
C ASP A 205 -6.88 9.49 -23.20
N PHE A 206 -7.92 9.92 -23.90
CA PHE A 206 -8.76 9.04 -24.69
C PHE A 206 -9.43 9.79 -25.84
N THR A 207 -9.95 9.05 -26.82
CA THR A 207 -10.79 9.58 -27.90
C THR A 207 -12.24 9.19 -27.64
N TYR A 208 -13.14 10.17 -27.73
CA TYR A 208 -14.59 9.98 -27.69
C TYR A 208 -15.16 10.06 -29.11
N ASN A 209 -15.86 9.01 -29.56
CA ASN A 209 -16.39 8.85 -30.91
C ASN A 209 -17.91 9.00 -30.98
#